data_AF-A0A0R1TYG5-F1
#
_entry.id   AF-A0A0R1TYG5-F1
#
_cell.length_a   1.000
_cell.length_b   1.000
_cell.length_c   1.000
_cell.angle_alpha   90.00
_cell.angle_beta   90.00
_cell.angle_gamma   90.00
#
_symmetry.space_group_name_H-M   'P 1'
#
loop_
_entity.id
_entity.type
_entity.pdbx_description
1 polymer ?
#
loop_
_entity_poly.entity_id
_entity_poly.type
_entity_poly.pdbx_seq_one_letter_code
_entity_poly.pdbx_strand_id
1 'polypeptide(L)'
;MFGTGILRIKQAYVNEIVSPKFKVTPNALVVILPVLNVADDLSANEWQVLAQFEADKPLSKRQLVAQTNLSASKISRILPNLVEKNLLTKIGAGRATQYHNNQGNTK
;
A
#
# COMPACT_ATOMS: atom_id res chain seq x y z
N MET A 1 -26.48 -17.70 8.86
CA MET A 1 -25.19 -17.46 8.18
C MET A 1 -24.14 -17.04 9.22
N PHE A 2 -23.26 -17.96 9.61
CA PHE A 2 -22.07 -17.68 10.43
C PHE A 2 -20.86 -17.73 9.48
N GLY A 3 -19.95 -16.76 9.55
CA GLY A 3 -18.74 -16.71 8.69
C GLY A 3 -18.59 -15.49 7.76
N THR A 4 -19.45 -14.47 7.85
CA THR A 4 -19.38 -13.28 6.97
C THR A 4 -18.59 -12.09 7.55
N GLY A 5 -17.95 -12.25 8.71
CA GLY A 5 -17.22 -11.17 9.39
C GLY A 5 -16.08 -10.58 8.56
N ILE A 6 -15.26 -11.43 7.93
CA ILE A 6 -14.17 -10.99 7.04
C ILE A 6 -14.71 -10.20 5.86
N LEU A 7 -15.81 -10.67 5.25
CA LEU A 7 -16.43 -10.00 4.11
C LEU A 7 -16.96 -8.62 4.51
N ARG A 8 -17.64 -8.51 5.66
CA ARG A 8 -18.15 -7.23 6.17
C ARG A 8 -17.02 -6.24 6.46
N ILE A 9 -15.91 -6.70 7.04
CA ILE A 9 -14.74 -5.86 7.28
C ILE A 9 -14.15 -5.40 5.94
N LYS A 10 -13.97 -6.29 4.95
CA LYS A 10 -13.48 -5.88 3.62
C LYS A 10 -14.37 -4.84 2.96
N GLN A 11 -15.70 -5.00 3.04
CA GLN A 11 -16.67 -4.08 2.48
C GLN A 11 -16.62 -2.69 3.13
N ALA A 12 -16.41 -2.61 4.45
CA ALA A 12 -16.29 -1.34 5.16
C ALA A 12 -15.09 -0.50 4.72
N TYR A 13 -14.07 -1.13 4.11
CA TYR A 13 -12.84 -0.47 3.65
C TYR A 13 -12.74 -0.38 2.11
N VAL A 14 -13.82 -0.66 1.37
CA VAL A 14 -13.78 -0.68 -0.11
C VAL A 14 -13.47 0.69 -0.72
N ASN A 15 -13.91 1.77 -0.07
CA ASN A 15 -13.69 3.15 -0.49
C ASN A 15 -12.46 3.79 0.17
N GLU A 16 -11.74 3.02 1.01
CA GLU A 16 -10.62 3.53 1.77
C GLU A 16 -9.31 3.30 1.03
N ILE A 17 -8.37 4.23 1.20
CA ILE A 17 -7.03 4.17 0.56
C ILE A 17 -6.23 2.97 1.09
N VAL A 18 -6.55 2.51 2.31
CA VAL A 18 -5.83 1.47 3.05
C VAL A 18 -6.75 0.29 3.34
N SER A 19 -6.25 -0.93 3.06
CA SER A 19 -7.00 -2.17 3.28
C SER A 19 -6.58 -2.90 4.57
N PRO A 20 -7.53 -3.56 5.27
CA PRO A 20 -7.23 -4.38 6.44
C PRO A 20 -6.46 -5.66 6.08
N LYS A 21 -5.53 -6.06 6.94
CA LYS A 21 -4.73 -7.28 6.78
C LYS A 21 -5.29 -8.40 7.63
N PHE A 22 -5.41 -9.58 7.04
CA PHE A 22 -5.88 -10.79 7.72
C PHE A 22 -4.76 -11.82 7.77
N LYS A 23 -4.49 -12.38 8.96
CA LYS A 23 -3.59 -13.53 9.13
C LYS A 23 -4.42 -14.67 9.71
N VAL A 24 -4.51 -15.75 8.94
CA VAL A 24 -5.23 -16.96 9.34
C VAL A 24 -4.21 -17.98 9.84
N THR A 25 -4.42 -18.50 11.04
CA THR A 25 -3.69 -19.65 11.59
C THR A 25 -4.69 -20.75 11.91
N PRO A 26 -4.26 -22.00 12.17
CA PRO A 26 -5.18 -23.11 12.44
C PRO A 26 -6.14 -22.85 13.62
N ASN A 27 -5.71 -22.04 14.59
CA ASN A 27 -6.43 -21.83 15.84
C ASN A 27 -6.92 -20.38 16.02
N ALA A 28 -6.59 -19.47 15.10
CA ALA A 28 -6.94 -18.06 15.25
C ALA A 28 -7.04 -17.31 13.92
N LEU A 29 -7.86 -16.26 13.93
CA LEU A 29 -7.90 -15.22 12.91
C LEU A 29 -7.41 -13.92 13.55
N VAL A 30 -6.32 -13.36 13.02
CA VAL A 30 -5.83 -12.04 13.42
C VAL A 30 -6.20 -11.04 12.33
N VAL A 31 -6.89 -9.96 12.72
CA VAL A 31 -7.17 -8.82 11.84
C VAL A 31 -6.37 -7.61 12.30
N ILE A 32 -5.77 -6.90 11.34
CA ILE A 32 -5.06 -5.65 11.57
C ILE A 32 -5.79 -4.59 10.76
N LEU A 33 -6.46 -3.67 11.46
CA LEU A 33 -7.20 -2.56 10.85
C LEU A 33 -6.27 -1.36 10.64
N PRO A 34 -6.31 -0.72 9.47
CA PRO A 34 -5.51 0.46 9.21
C PRO A 34 -6.18 1.71 9.78
N VAL A 35 -5.38 2.75 10.05
CA VAL A 35 -5.86 4.08 10.42
C VAL A 35 -6.34 4.79 9.14
N LEU A 36 -7.54 5.36 9.15
CA LEU A 36 -8.16 5.96 7.96
C LEU A 36 -7.60 7.37 7.64
N ASN A 37 -7.14 8.11 8.63
CA ASN A 37 -6.62 9.49 8.47
C ASN A 37 -5.22 9.55 7.83
N VAL A 38 -4.74 8.46 7.24
CA VAL A 38 -3.43 8.42 6.56
C VAL A 38 -3.41 9.37 5.35
N ALA A 39 -4.58 9.63 4.75
CA ALA A 39 -4.78 10.61 3.68
C ALA A 39 -4.35 12.03 4.07
N ASP A 40 -4.67 12.45 5.29
CA ASP A 40 -4.41 13.80 5.80
C ASP A 40 -2.93 14.03 6.11
N ASP A 41 -2.21 12.94 6.37
CA ASP A 41 -0.79 12.95 6.76
C ASP A 41 0.15 12.81 5.54
N LEU A 42 -0.41 12.72 4.32
CA LEU A 42 0.34 12.60 3.07
C LEU A 42 0.61 13.98 2.46
N SER A 43 1.87 14.28 2.22
CA SER A 43 2.27 15.46 1.46
C SER A 43 1.90 15.34 -0.03
N ALA A 44 1.79 16.48 -0.73
CA ALA A 44 1.48 16.49 -2.17
C ALA A 44 2.45 15.63 -3.02
N ASN A 45 3.73 15.57 -2.63
CA ASN A 45 4.70 14.73 -3.33
C ASN A 45 4.46 13.23 -3.07
N GLU A 46 4.05 12.86 -1.86
CA GLU A 46 3.71 11.47 -1.52
C GLU A 46 2.45 11.02 -2.25
N TRP A 47 1.44 11.89 -2.35
CA TRP A 47 0.26 11.70 -3.18
C TRP A 47 0.61 11.49 -4.66
N GLN A 48 1.49 12.32 -5.22
CA GLN A 48 1.91 12.19 -6.61
C GLN A 48 2.62 10.85 -6.87
N VAL A 49 3.44 10.38 -5.93
CA VAL A 49 4.13 9.08 -6.02
C VAL A 49 3.12 7.93 -5.91
N LEU A 50 2.19 7.99 -4.95
CA LEU A 50 1.13 6.98 -4.80
C LEU A 50 0.26 6.87 -6.05
N ALA A 51 -0.09 8.01 -6.67
CA ALA A 51 -0.90 8.04 -7.88
C ALA A 51 -0.26 7.33 -9.09
N GLN A 52 1.05 7.07 -9.06
CA GLN A 52 1.70 6.29 -10.12
C GLN A 52 1.48 4.78 -9.98
N PHE A 53 1.10 4.30 -8.78
CA PHE A 53 0.94 2.88 -8.54
C PHE A 53 -0.48 2.40 -8.88
N GLU A 54 -0.59 1.77 -10.04
CA GLU A 54 -1.79 1.02 -10.42
C GLU A 54 -1.89 -0.29 -9.62
N ALA A 55 -3.11 -0.75 -9.37
CA ALA A 55 -3.43 -1.88 -8.47
C ALA A 55 -2.70 -3.19 -8.79
N ASP A 56 -2.21 -3.39 -10.03
CA ASP A 56 -1.60 -4.66 -10.46
C ASP A 56 -0.16 -4.53 -10.98
N LYS A 57 0.47 -3.35 -10.86
CA LYS A 57 1.79 -3.10 -11.47
C LYS A 57 2.85 -2.72 -10.45
N PRO A 58 3.84 -3.59 -10.19
CA PRO A 58 4.98 -3.21 -9.37
C PRO A 58 5.86 -2.21 -10.13
N LEU A 59 6.26 -1.14 -9.44
CA LEU A 59 7.15 -0.11 -9.98
C LEU A 59 8.48 -0.08 -9.24
N SER A 60 9.56 0.03 -10.01
CA SER A 60 10.89 0.28 -9.48
C SER A 60 11.10 1.77 -9.22
N LYS A 61 12.02 2.10 -8.31
CA LYS A 61 12.47 3.49 -8.09
C LYS A 61 12.85 4.19 -9.40
N ARG A 62 13.50 3.50 -10.32
CA ARG A 62 13.95 4.09 -11.61
C ARG A 62 12.77 4.46 -12.51
N GLN A 63 11.71 3.66 -12.50
CA GLN A 63 10.47 3.97 -13.22
C GLN A 63 9.74 5.16 -12.58
N LEU A 64 9.70 5.23 -11.25
CA LEU A 64 9.09 6.37 -10.54
C LEU A 64 9.83 7.68 -10.84
N VAL A 65 11.16 7.69 -10.89
CA VAL A 65 11.94 8.89 -11.28
C VAL A 65 11.66 9.30 -12.73
N ALA A 66 11.36 8.36 -13.63
CA ALA A 66 11.04 8.67 -15.02
C ALA A 66 9.59 9.17 -15.20
N GLN A 67 8.66 8.67 -14.36
CA GLN A 67 7.23 8.99 -14.43
C GLN A 67 6.85 10.21 -13.59
N THR A 68 7.67 10.56 -12.60
CA THR A 68 7.46 11.74 -11.75
C THR A 68 8.56 12.76 -11.99
N ASN A 69 8.24 14.05 -11.96
CA ASN A 69 9.25 15.14 -11.98
C ASN A 69 10.02 15.29 -10.65
N LEU A 70 10.18 14.21 -9.87
CA LEU A 70 10.85 14.21 -8.57
C LEU A 70 12.27 13.69 -8.68
N SER A 71 13.18 14.25 -7.88
CA SER A 71 14.56 13.78 -7.84
C SER A 71 14.66 12.38 -7.21
N ALA A 72 15.65 11.60 -7.66
CA ALA A 72 15.90 10.25 -7.12
C ALA A 72 16.15 10.25 -5.61
N SER A 73 16.70 11.33 -5.06
CA SER A 73 16.88 11.53 -3.61
C SER A 73 15.53 11.64 -2.91
N LYS A 74 14.62 12.47 -3.43
CA LYS A 74 13.29 12.70 -2.85
C LYS A 74 12.43 11.43 -2.84
N ILE A 75 12.45 10.68 -3.95
CA ILE A 75 11.75 9.38 -4.04
C ILE A 75 12.31 8.36 -3.04
N SER A 76 13.62 8.35 -2.80
CA SER A 76 14.24 7.44 -1.82
C SER A 76 13.81 7.70 -0.38
N ARG A 77 13.37 8.93 -0.07
CA ARG A 77 12.86 9.32 1.24
C ARG A 77 11.36 9.07 1.36
N ILE A 78 10.61 9.27 0.27
CA ILE A 78 9.16 9.05 0.21
C ILE A 78 8.81 7.55 0.31
N LEU A 79 9.55 6.68 -0.41
CA LEU A 79 9.23 5.25 -0.47
C LEU A 79 9.22 4.55 0.90
N PRO A 80 10.21 4.73 1.79
CA PRO A 80 10.17 4.18 3.14
C PRO A 80 8.96 4.66 3.95
N ASN A 81 8.67 5.98 3.93
CA ASN A 81 7.51 6.55 4.64
C ASN A 81 6.19 5.92 4.17
N LEU A 82 6.02 5.73 2.86
CA LEU A 82 4.81 5.11 2.30
C LEU A 82 4.68 3.63 2.68
N VAL A 83 5.80 2.93 2.83
CA VAL A 83 5.82 1.54 3.33
C VAL A 83 5.47 1.49 4.82
N GLU A 84 6.02 2.38 5.64
CA GLU A 84 5.69 2.51 7.07
C GLU A 84 4.20 2.82 7.28
N LYS A 85 3.63 3.68 6.43
CA LYS A 85 2.20 4.00 6.39
C LYS A 85 1.32 2.86 5.84
N ASN A 86 1.88 1.70 5.51
CA ASN A 86 1.19 0.53 4.94
C ASN A 86 0.47 0.79 3.61
N LEU A 87 0.88 1.83 2.87
CA LEU A 87 0.33 2.19 1.57
C LEU A 87 1.03 1.44 0.44
N LEU A 88 2.33 1.17 0.60
CA LEU A 88 3.14 0.40 -0.34
C LEU A 88 3.72 -0.84 0.32
N THR A 89 3.91 -1.88 -0.49
CA THR A 89 4.67 -3.07 -0.10
C THR A 89 5.95 -3.14 -0.91
N LYS A 90 7.08 -3.32 -0.23
CA LYS A 90 8.38 -3.53 -0.86
C LYS A 90 8.52 -4.99 -1.31
N ILE A 91 8.82 -5.20 -2.59
CA ILE A 91 9.05 -6.50 -3.22
C ILE A 91 10.52 -6.60 -3.62
N GLY A 92 11.23 -7.58 -3.07
CA GLY A 92 12.62 -7.89 -3.40
C GLY A 92 13.66 -7.31 -2.43
N ALA A 93 14.86 -7.89 -2.47
CA ALA A 93 16.00 -7.58 -1.61
C ALA A 93 17.24 -7.22 -2.46
N GLY A 94 17.28 -6.02 -3.06
CA GLY A 94 18.49 -5.58 -3.78
C GLY A 94 18.25 -4.51 -4.86
N ARG A 95 19.08 -4.52 -5.92
CA ARG A 95 18.99 -3.58 -7.06
C ARG A 95 17.65 -3.65 -7.82
N ALA A 96 16.97 -4.79 -7.75
CA ALA A 96 15.66 -5.02 -8.34
C ALA A 96 14.51 -4.76 -7.34
N THR A 97 14.71 -3.94 -6.31
CA THR A 97 13.63 -3.58 -5.38
C THR A 97 12.51 -2.89 -6.15
N GLN A 98 11.32 -3.48 -6.09
CA GLN A 98 10.10 -2.94 -6.61
C GLN A 98 9.14 -2.63 -5.47
N TYR A 99 8.16 -1.80 -5.76
CA TYR A 99 7.11 -1.43 -4.82
C TYR A 99 5.78 -1.71 -5.47
N HIS A 100 4.81 -2.15 -4.69
CA HIS A 100 3.47 -2.45 -5.15
C HIS A 100 2.46 -1.74 -4.25
N ASN A 101 1.35 -1.32 -4.85
CA ASN A 101 0.25 -0.72 -4.11
C ASN A 101 -0.37 -1.77 -3.18
N ASN A 102 -0.65 -1.41 -1.93
CA ASN A 102 -1.41 -2.30 -1.04
C ASN A 102 -2.94 -2.17 -1.25
N GLN A 103 -3.37 -1.35 -2.21
CA GLN A 103 -4.76 -1.24 -2.66
C GLN A 103 -5.15 -2.46 -3.48
N GLY A 104 -5.97 -3.32 -2.90
CA GLY A 104 -6.70 -4.34 -3.65
C GLY A 104 -5.94 -5.65 -3.88
N ASN A 105 -5.70 -6.42 -2.81
CA ASN A 105 -5.67 -7.88 -2.95
C ASN A 105 -7.10 -8.36 -3.27
N THR A 106 -7.47 -8.22 -4.54
CA THR A 106 -8.64 -8.82 -5.16
C THR A 106 -8.16 -9.86 -6.15
N LYS A 107 -7.92 -11.08 -5.67
CA LYS A 107 -8.39 -12.31 -6.33
C LYS A 107 -8.71 -13.34 -5.26
#